data_AF-A0A6M4GRS6-F1
#
_entry.id   AF-A0A6M4GRS6-F1
#
_cell.length_a   1.000
_cell.length_b   1.000
_cell.length_c   1.000
_cell.angle_alpha   90.00
_cell.angle_beta   90.00
_cell.angle_gamma   90.00
#
_symmetry.space_group_name_H-M   'P 1'
#
loop_
_entity.id
_entity.type
_entity.pdbx_description
1 polymer ?
#
loop_
_entity_poly.entity_id
_entity_poly.type
_entity_poly.pdbx_seq_one_letter_code
_entity_poly.pdbx_strand_id
1 'polypeptide(L)'
;MRILLASLLLAVSPPVLAQDPAAGEAIYRETCVRCHGFPPVNGPETASWNPDQIRSAISNRVSRMRFLGYLTDEQLADVAAFIGRTMGVEPPPKHDPTGMWWNPSESGWGLSLVMHRSERNNVFGALFVYRPDGRPIWLVVPAGRWSLPRRFSGDLYRTSGHAFGGPFDPKAVTVTPVGTFVVELADNDTGTLTYSIDGIPVEKRITRQAF
;
A
#
# COMPACT_ATOMS: atom_id res chain seq x y z
N MET A 1 38.69 -23.41 -10.69
CA MET A 1 37.83 -22.50 -11.46
C MET A 1 36.45 -22.47 -10.79
N ARG A 2 36.23 -21.53 -9.85
CA ARG A 2 34.95 -21.39 -9.13
C ARG A 2 34.08 -20.39 -9.91
N ILE A 3 32.97 -20.87 -10.45
CA ILE A 3 32.00 -20.04 -11.16
C ILE A 3 31.22 -19.27 -10.09
N LEU A 4 31.45 -17.97 -10.01
CA LEU A 4 30.61 -17.04 -9.25
C LEU A 4 29.29 -16.90 -10.01
N LEU A 5 28.21 -17.51 -9.51
CA LEU A 5 26.87 -17.13 -9.93
C LEU A 5 26.58 -15.75 -9.35
N ALA A 6 26.60 -14.74 -10.20
CA ALA A 6 26.01 -13.44 -9.90
C ALA A 6 24.49 -13.62 -9.85
N SER A 7 23.94 -13.71 -8.64
CA SER A 7 22.51 -13.63 -8.42
C SER A 7 22.04 -12.25 -8.89
N LEU A 8 21.38 -12.23 -10.05
CA LEU A 8 20.69 -11.07 -10.57
C LEU A 8 19.52 -10.78 -9.62
N LEU A 9 19.71 -9.83 -8.70
CA LEU A 9 18.60 -9.22 -7.99
C LEU A 9 17.74 -8.53 -9.05
N LEU A 10 16.62 -9.17 -9.42
CA LEU A 10 15.50 -8.46 -10.00
C LEU A 10 15.09 -7.42 -8.96
N ALA A 11 15.44 -6.16 -9.21
CA ALA A 11 14.76 -5.04 -8.59
C ALA A 11 13.30 -5.16 -8.99
N VAL A 12 12.48 -5.78 -8.14
CA VAL A 12 11.04 -5.62 -8.21
C VAL A 12 10.83 -4.13 -7.99
N SER A 13 10.52 -3.43 -9.08
CA SER A 13 10.12 -2.02 -9.00
C SER A 13 9.08 -1.90 -7.90
N PRO A 14 9.20 -0.92 -6.98
CA PRO A 14 8.20 -0.76 -5.95
C PRO A 14 6.85 -0.59 -6.64
N PRO A 15 5.75 -1.16 -6.07
CA PRO A 15 4.43 -0.93 -6.61
C PRO A 15 4.24 0.59 -6.80
N VAL A 16 3.86 0.92 -8.04
CA VAL A 16 3.60 2.27 -8.54
C VAL A 16 2.70 3.00 -7.55
N LEU A 17 2.91 4.31 -7.43
CA LEU A 17 2.07 5.21 -6.62
C LEU A 17 0.60 4.90 -6.87
N ALA A 18 -0.08 4.33 -5.88
CA ALA A 18 -1.48 4.04 -6.07
C ALA A 18 -2.29 5.36 -6.01
N GLN A 19 -3.23 5.49 -6.93
CA GLN A 19 -3.92 6.74 -7.26
C GLN A 19 -3.02 7.77 -7.94
N ASP A 20 -2.16 7.37 -8.88
CA ASP A 20 -1.43 8.28 -9.77
C ASP A 20 -2.31 8.69 -10.97
N PRO A 21 -2.88 9.92 -11.01
CA PRO A 21 -3.76 10.31 -12.09
C PRO A 21 -3.05 10.42 -13.45
N ALA A 22 -1.73 10.62 -13.48
CA ALA A 22 -0.97 10.69 -14.72
C ALA A 22 -0.79 9.29 -15.34
N ALA A 23 -0.48 8.29 -14.50
CA ALA A 23 -0.47 6.89 -14.92
C ALA A 23 -1.87 6.44 -15.40
N GLY A 24 -2.91 6.83 -14.66
CA GLY A 24 -4.30 6.57 -15.02
C GLY A 24 -4.72 7.22 -16.35
N GLU A 25 -4.26 8.45 -16.61
CA GLU A 25 -4.50 9.15 -17.87
C GLU A 25 -3.91 8.39 -19.06
N ALA A 26 -2.67 7.91 -18.94
CA ALA A 26 -2.00 7.15 -19.99
C ALA A 26 -2.81 5.91 -20.38
N ILE A 27 -3.23 5.11 -19.39
CA ILE A 27 -4.06 3.92 -19.60
C ILE A 27 -5.40 4.31 -20.24
N TYR A 28 -6.06 5.34 -19.70
CA TYR A 28 -7.38 5.76 -20.20
C TYR A 28 -7.30 6.24 -21.65
N ARG A 29 -6.30 7.04 -22.02
CA ARG A 29 -6.10 7.55 -23.38
C ARG A 29 -5.82 6.45 -24.39
N GLU A 30 -4.98 5.50 -24.02
CA GLU A 30 -4.62 4.39 -24.90
C GLU A 30 -5.78 3.41 -25.10
N THR A 31 -6.55 3.16 -24.04
CA THR A 31 -7.42 1.98 -23.98
C THR A 31 -8.92 2.31 -23.95
N CYS A 32 -9.30 3.40 -23.28
CA CYS A 32 -10.69 3.68 -22.92
C CYS A 32 -11.34 4.78 -23.78
N VAL A 33 -10.56 5.80 -24.17
CA VAL A 33 -11.07 7.01 -24.86
C VAL A 33 -11.85 6.69 -26.13
N ARG A 34 -11.44 5.67 -26.90
CA ARG A 34 -12.12 5.32 -28.15
C ARG A 34 -13.61 4.98 -27.96
N CYS A 35 -13.97 4.41 -26.81
CA CYS A 35 -15.35 4.02 -26.49
C CYS A 35 -16.03 5.03 -25.55
N HIS A 36 -15.27 5.66 -24.66
CA HIS A 36 -15.79 6.49 -23.57
C HIS A 36 -15.53 7.99 -23.71
N GLY A 37 -14.88 8.43 -24.79
CA GLY A 37 -14.62 9.84 -25.06
C GLY A 37 -13.60 10.48 -24.11
N PHE A 38 -13.37 11.77 -24.33
CA PHE A 38 -12.61 12.64 -23.43
C PHE A 38 -13.27 14.04 -23.46
N PRO A 39 -13.77 14.59 -22.32
CA PRO A 39 -13.74 14.00 -20.98
C PRO A 39 -14.51 12.67 -20.87
N PRO A 40 -14.26 11.85 -19.83
CA PRO A 40 -14.94 10.57 -19.65
C PRO A 40 -16.46 10.69 -19.67
N VAL A 41 -17.11 9.92 -20.54
CA VAL A 41 -18.56 9.84 -20.70
C VAL A 41 -19.02 8.40 -20.97
N ASN A 42 -20.33 8.17 -20.88
CA ASN A 42 -20.96 6.87 -21.14
C ASN A 42 -20.53 5.78 -20.15
N GLY A 43 -20.46 6.13 -18.86
CA GLY A 43 -20.23 5.19 -17.76
C GLY A 43 -19.06 5.54 -16.86
N PRO A 44 -17.82 5.74 -17.36
CA PRO A 44 -16.65 5.91 -16.51
C PRO A 44 -16.76 7.07 -15.52
N GLU A 45 -17.46 8.16 -15.85
CA GLU A 45 -17.73 9.29 -14.96
C GLU A 45 -18.29 8.87 -13.59
N THR A 46 -19.05 7.77 -13.56
CA THR A 46 -19.62 7.20 -12.34
C THR A 46 -18.63 6.42 -11.49
N ALA A 47 -17.45 6.07 -12.02
CA ALA A 47 -16.39 5.32 -11.36
C ALA A 47 -15.27 6.23 -10.81
N SER A 48 -15.54 7.53 -10.67
CA SER A 48 -14.64 8.49 -10.04
C SER A 48 -14.15 7.97 -8.68
N TRP A 49 -12.83 7.76 -8.54
CA TRP A 49 -12.17 7.21 -7.35
C TRP A 49 -12.64 5.80 -6.92
N ASN A 50 -13.33 5.06 -7.79
CA ASN A 50 -13.88 3.74 -7.50
C ASN A 50 -13.36 2.66 -8.48
N PRO A 51 -12.17 2.08 -8.23
CA PRO A 51 -11.61 1.04 -9.09
C PRO A 51 -12.43 -0.26 -9.10
N ASP A 52 -13.12 -0.59 -8.01
CA ASP A 52 -13.97 -1.78 -7.93
C ASP A 52 -15.14 -1.70 -8.91
N GLN A 53 -15.66 -0.49 -9.14
CA GLN A 53 -16.67 -0.25 -10.15
C GLN A 53 -16.14 -0.46 -11.57
N ILE A 54 -14.89 -0.05 -11.85
CA ILE A 54 -14.24 -0.31 -13.13
C ILE A 54 -14.00 -1.83 -13.30
N ARG A 55 -13.50 -2.50 -12.26
CA ARG A 55 -13.32 -3.96 -12.22
C ARG A 55 -14.62 -4.71 -12.47
N SER A 56 -15.70 -4.30 -11.81
CA SER A 56 -17.03 -4.88 -11.99
C SER A 56 -17.55 -4.67 -13.42
N ALA A 57 -17.27 -3.52 -14.03
CA ALA A 57 -17.60 -3.26 -15.43
C ALA A 57 -16.86 -4.21 -16.38
N ILE A 58 -15.55 -4.40 -16.18
CA ILE A 58 -14.69 -5.29 -16.98
C ILE A 58 -15.13 -6.76 -16.85
N SER A 59 -15.32 -7.24 -15.62
CA SER A 59 -15.53 -8.67 -15.36
C SER A 59 -16.99 -9.09 -15.55
N ASN A 60 -17.95 -8.26 -15.11
CA ASN A 60 -19.30 -8.72 -14.83
C ASN A 60 -20.41 -8.01 -15.61
N ARG A 61 -20.22 -6.75 -16.03
CA ARG A 61 -21.33 -5.93 -16.56
C ARG A 61 -21.24 -5.63 -18.06
N VAL A 62 -20.04 -5.39 -18.58
CA VAL A 62 -19.87 -4.94 -19.98
C VAL A 62 -19.03 -5.96 -20.73
N SER A 63 -19.68 -6.87 -21.46
CA SER A 63 -18.98 -7.95 -22.19
C SER A 63 -17.91 -7.43 -23.15
N ARG A 64 -18.11 -6.24 -23.74
CA ARG A 64 -17.13 -5.58 -24.61
C ARG A 64 -15.87 -5.12 -23.89
N MET A 65 -15.88 -4.98 -22.55
CA MET A 65 -14.71 -4.57 -21.75
C MET A 65 -13.89 -5.75 -21.23
N ARG A 66 -14.33 -7.01 -21.42
CA ARG A 66 -13.66 -8.19 -20.85
C ARG A 66 -12.20 -8.38 -21.28
N PHE A 67 -11.83 -7.87 -22.45
CA PHE A 67 -10.44 -7.91 -22.92
C PHE A 67 -9.48 -7.12 -22.01
N LEU A 68 -10.00 -6.25 -21.14
CA LEU A 68 -9.23 -5.46 -20.16
C LEU A 68 -8.94 -6.21 -18.85
N GLY A 69 -9.26 -7.51 -18.77
CA GLY A 69 -9.03 -8.33 -17.58
C GLY A 69 -7.55 -8.46 -17.17
N TYR A 70 -6.61 -7.99 -18.01
CA TYR A 70 -5.19 -7.94 -17.68
C TYR A 70 -4.81 -6.75 -16.77
N LEU A 71 -5.68 -5.74 -16.61
CA LEU A 71 -5.39 -4.57 -15.78
C LEU A 71 -5.38 -4.95 -14.29
N THR A 72 -4.30 -4.58 -13.59
CA THR A 72 -4.15 -4.84 -12.15
C THR A 72 -5.04 -3.93 -11.31
N ASP A 73 -5.24 -4.26 -10.02
CA ASP A 73 -5.99 -3.41 -9.09
C ASP A 73 -5.41 -2.00 -8.99
N GLU A 74 -4.08 -1.90 -9.01
CA GLU A 74 -3.34 -0.65 -8.96
C GLU A 74 -3.60 0.18 -10.23
N GLN A 75 -3.51 -0.43 -11.41
CA GLN A 75 -3.82 0.23 -12.68
C GLN A 75 -5.26 0.74 -12.72
N LEU A 76 -6.22 -0.04 -12.20
CA LEU A 76 -7.61 0.41 -12.11
C LEU A 76 -7.78 1.55 -11.10
N ALA A 77 -7.04 1.55 -9.99
CA ALA A 77 -7.05 2.64 -9.01
C ALA A 77 -6.51 3.95 -9.61
N ASP A 78 -5.47 3.87 -10.42
CA ASP A 78 -4.90 5.02 -11.13
C ASP A 78 -5.90 5.57 -12.16
N VAL A 79 -6.54 4.70 -12.95
CA VAL A 79 -7.61 5.10 -13.90
C VAL A 79 -8.78 5.75 -13.17
N ALA A 80 -9.22 5.19 -12.04
CA ALA A 80 -10.30 5.78 -11.23
C ALA A 80 -9.92 7.16 -10.67
N ALA A 81 -8.66 7.34 -10.25
CA ALA A 81 -8.13 8.62 -9.79
C ALA A 81 -8.08 9.66 -10.92
N PHE A 82 -7.63 9.25 -12.11
CA PHE A 82 -7.68 10.08 -13.31
C PHE A 82 -9.10 10.54 -13.65
N ILE A 83 -10.07 9.61 -13.64
CA ILE A 83 -11.46 9.94 -13.91
C ILE A 83 -11.99 10.94 -12.88
N GLY A 84 -11.80 10.67 -11.59
CA GLY A 84 -12.26 11.56 -10.52
C GLY A 84 -11.71 12.98 -10.63
N ARG A 85 -10.40 13.09 -10.92
CA ARG A 85 -9.75 14.39 -11.18
C ARG A 85 -10.34 15.10 -12.39
N THR A 86 -10.55 14.38 -13.49
CA THR A 86 -11.09 14.94 -14.74
C THR A 86 -12.54 15.39 -14.57
N MET A 87 -13.33 14.67 -13.76
CA MET A 87 -14.72 14.99 -13.47
C MET A 87 -14.89 16.06 -12.38
N GLY A 88 -13.79 16.55 -11.77
CA GLY A 88 -13.84 17.51 -10.66
C GLY A 88 -14.49 16.96 -9.40
N VAL A 89 -14.46 15.63 -9.21
CA VAL A 89 -15.00 14.96 -8.02
C VAL A 89 -13.91 14.88 -6.98
N GLU A 90 -14.20 15.33 -5.76
CA GLU A 90 -13.26 15.23 -4.63
C GLU A 90 -13.00 13.75 -4.28
N PRO A 91 -11.73 13.34 -4.05
CA PRO A 91 -11.44 11.99 -3.60
C PRO A 91 -12.14 11.66 -2.28
N PRO A 92 -12.64 10.42 -2.11
CA PRO A 92 -13.13 9.97 -0.82
C PRO A 92 -12.02 10.11 0.24
N PRO A 93 -12.35 10.58 1.45
CA PRO A 93 -11.36 10.76 2.48
C PRO A 93 -10.75 9.40 2.86
N LYS A 94 -9.43 9.38 3.00
CA LYS A 94 -8.71 8.22 3.53
C LYS A 94 -9.10 8.04 5.00
N HIS A 95 -9.36 6.80 5.40
CA HIS A 95 -9.63 6.48 6.79
C HIS A 95 -8.40 6.77 7.64
N ASP A 96 -8.55 7.27 8.85
CA ASP A 96 -7.43 7.56 9.75
C ASP A 96 -7.05 6.29 10.56
N PRO A 97 -5.98 5.56 10.20
CA PRO A 97 -5.58 4.36 10.92
C PRO A 97 -4.88 4.66 12.25
N THR A 98 -4.71 5.93 12.63
CA THR A 98 -3.88 6.32 13.78
C THR A 98 -4.31 5.60 15.05
N GLY A 99 -3.39 4.84 15.65
CA GLY A 99 -3.66 4.03 16.84
C GLY A 99 -2.74 2.81 16.96
N MET A 100 -2.98 2.02 17.99
CA MET A 100 -2.34 0.72 18.19
C MET A 100 -3.24 -0.38 17.64
N TRP A 101 -2.63 -1.37 17.01
CA TRP A 101 -3.28 -2.50 16.37
C TRP A 101 -2.59 -3.79 16.77
N TRP A 102 -3.36 -4.86 16.96
CA TRP A 102 -2.85 -6.15 17.45
C TRP A 102 -3.83 -7.28 17.12
N ASN A 103 -3.45 -8.53 17.41
CA ASN A 103 -4.38 -9.66 17.35
C ASN A 103 -4.70 -10.14 18.78
N PRO A 104 -5.97 -10.07 19.23
CA PRO A 104 -6.39 -10.50 20.57
C PRO A 104 -6.05 -11.95 20.94
N SER A 105 -5.89 -12.83 19.94
CA SER A 105 -5.50 -14.24 20.14
C SER A 105 -3.98 -14.46 20.11
N GLU A 106 -3.18 -13.42 19.89
CA GLU A 106 -1.72 -13.49 19.74
C GLU A 106 -1.02 -12.37 20.53
N SER A 107 -1.25 -12.32 21.84
CA SER A 107 -0.63 -11.32 22.71
C SER A 107 0.91 -11.35 22.64
N GLY A 108 1.54 -10.17 22.64
CA GLY A 108 3.00 -10.00 22.73
C GLY A 108 3.62 -9.23 21.56
N TRP A 109 2.91 -9.08 20.45
CA TRP A 109 3.33 -8.25 19.31
C TRP A 109 2.31 -7.15 19.04
N GLY A 110 2.67 -6.14 18.24
CA GLY A 110 1.75 -5.08 17.88
C GLY A 110 2.24 -4.17 16.75
N LEU A 111 1.34 -3.33 16.27
CA LEU A 111 1.56 -2.37 15.20
C LEU A 111 1.03 -1.00 15.63
N SER A 112 1.90 0.00 15.71
CA SER A 112 1.52 1.39 15.83
C SER A 112 1.38 2.02 14.44
N LEU A 113 0.30 2.73 14.20
CA LEU A 113 0.07 3.48 12.98
C LEU A 113 -0.16 4.95 13.34
N VAL A 114 0.41 5.86 12.55
CA VAL A 114 0.21 7.31 12.69
C VAL A 114 0.04 7.91 11.30
N MET A 115 -1.10 8.53 11.05
CA MET A 115 -1.35 9.24 9.80
C MET A 115 -0.91 10.69 9.90
N HIS A 116 0.01 11.09 9.03
CA HIS A 116 0.42 12.48 8.92
C HIS A 116 -0.52 13.22 7.96
N ARG A 117 -1.42 14.04 8.53
CA ARG A 117 -2.38 14.85 7.78
C ARG A 117 -1.64 15.84 6.87
N SER A 118 -1.66 15.54 5.59
CA SER A 118 -0.97 16.25 4.50
C SER A 118 -1.73 15.95 3.21
N GLU A 119 -1.35 16.58 2.09
CA GLU A 119 -1.99 16.32 0.79
C GLU A 119 -2.07 14.83 0.43
N ARG A 120 -1.11 14.02 0.89
CA ARG A 120 -1.05 12.57 0.61
C ARG A 120 -1.53 11.69 1.76
N ASN A 121 -1.68 12.24 2.97
CA ASN A 121 -2.05 11.53 4.20
C ASN A 121 -1.17 10.30 4.47
N ASN A 122 0.15 10.42 4.29
CA ASN A 122 1.08 9.31 4.48
C ASN A 122 0.97 8.70 5.89
N VAL A 123 1.17 7.39 5.99
CA VAL A 123 1.10 6.66 7.26
C VAL A 123 2.48 6.21 7.68
N PHE A 124 2.90 6.55 8.90
CA PHE A 124 4.05 5.95 9.54
C PHE A 124 3.59 4.70 10.31
N GLY A 125 4.32 3.60 10.16
CA GLY A 125 4.07 2.35 10.88
C GLY A 125 5.27 1.93 11.72
N ALA A 126 5.01 1.39 12.92
CA ALA A 126 6.02 0.75 13.75
C ALA A 126 5.51 -0.63 14.20
N LEU A 127 6.19 -1.69 13.75
CA LEU A 127 5.83 -3.09 13.97
C LEU A 127 6.80 -3.71 14.99
N PHE A 128 6.25 -4.31 16.04
CA PHE A 128 6.99 -4.94 17.13
C PHE A 128 6.71 -6.43 17.08
N VAL A 129 7.70 -7.21 16.65
CA VAL A 129 7.59 -8.65 16.45
C VAL A 129 8.84 -9.37 16.96
N TYR A 130 8.91 -10.68 16.78
CA TYR A 130 10.03 -11.50 17.23
C TYR A 130 10.71 -12.18 16.06
N ARG A 131 12.05 -12.24 16.11
CA ARG A 131 12.87 -12.98 15.15
C ARG A 131 12.71 -14.50 15.36
N PRO A 132 13.18 -15.34 14.42
CA PRO A 132 13.16 -16.79 14.60
C PRO A 132 13.88 -17.30 15.86
N ASP A 133 14.81 -16.53 16.41
CA ASP A 133 15.49 -16.83 17.68
C ASP A 133 14.76 -16.32 18.93
N GLY A 134 13.52 -15.83 18.78
CA GLY A 134 12.66 -15.35 19.86
C GLY A 134 13.03 -13.97 20.40
N ARG A 135 14.08 -13.30 19.89
CA ARG A 135 14.40 -11.94 20.35
C ARG A 135 13.50 -10.90 19.68
N PRO A 136 13.11 -9.83 20.38
CA PRO A 136 12.27 -8.78 19.82
C PRO A 136 13.01 -8.02 18.71
N ILE A 137 12.25 -7.51 17.75
CA ILE A 137 12.70 -6.61 16.69
C ILE A 137 11.66 -5.53 16.45
N TRP A 138 12.14 -4.30 16.21
CA TRP A 138 11.34 -3.14 15.87
C TRP A 138 11.58 -2.83 14.39
N LEU A 139 10.50 -2.77 13.62
CA LEU A 139 10.52 -2.53 12.19
C LEU A 139 9.66 -1.31 11.89
N VAL A 140 10.05 -0.51 10.91
CA VAL A 140 9.35 0.74 10.58
C VAL A 140 8.92 0.78 9.13
N VAL A 141 7.76 1.38 8.89
CA VAL A 141 7.26 1.78 7.57
C VAL A 141 7.28 3.30 7.56
N PRO A 142 8.34 3.94 7.02
CA PRO A 142 8.49 5.39 7.10
C PRO A 142 7.49 6.13 6.20
N ALA A 143 6.96 5.47 5.17
CA ALA A 143 6.06 6.06 4.19
C ALA A 143 5.04 5.05 3.64
N GLY A 144 3.99 4.78 4.41
CA GLY A 144 2.80 4.07 3.96
C GLY A 144 1.99 4.94 2.99
N ARG A 145 1.70 4.40 1.82
CA ARG A 145 1.02 5.06 0.70
C ARG A 145 -0.32 4.41 0.44
N TRP A 146 -1.35 5.22 0.36
CA TRP A 146 -2.72 4.76 0.12
C TRP A 146 -2.91 4.31 -1.32
N SER A 147 -3.54 3.14 -1.49
CA SER A 147 -4.03 2.67 -2.77
C SER A 147 -5.54 2.75 -2.92
N LEU A 148 -6.24 2.69 -1.79
CA LEU A 148 -7.69 2.87 -1.67
C LEU A 148 -7.94 3.64 -0.38
N PRO A 149 -9.15 4.18 -0.13
CA PRO A 149 -9.46 4.89 1.12
C PRO A 149 -9.23 4.08 2.41
N ARG A 150 -9.13 2.75 2.30
CA ARG A 150 -8.94 1.82 3.43
C ARG A 150 -7.73 0.88 3.24
N ARG A 151 -6.93 1.07 2.19
CA ARG A 151 -5.78 0.21 1.88
C ARG A 151 -4.53 1.05 1.64
N PHE A 152 -3.45 0.73 2.33
CA PHE A 152 -2.15 1.36 2.13
C PHE A 152 -1.00 0.37 2.24
N SER A 153 0.12 0.68 1.60
CA SER A 153 1.30 -0.17 1.55
C SER A 153 2.60 0.62 1.63
N GLY A 154 3.70 -0.06 1.96
CA GLY A 154 5.04 0.52 1.99
C GLY A 154 6.12 -0.52 2.19
N ASP A 155 7.37 -0.08 2.16
CA ASP A 155 8.52 -0.93 2.46
C ASP A 155 8.75 -0.97 3.98
N LEU A 156 9.15 -2.15 4.46
CA LEU A 156 9.49 -2.42 5.83
C LEU A 156 11.01 -2.29 6.01
N TYR A 157 11.44 -1.51 7.01
CA TYR A 157 12.84 -1.28 7.30
C TYR A 157 13.22 -1.76 8.69
N ARG A 158 14.41 -2.36 8.78
CA ARG A 158 15.11 -2.62 10.04
C ARG A 158 16.10 -1.49 10.28
N THR A 159 16.07 -0.92 11.48
CA THR A 159 17.04 0.08 11.89
C THR A 159 17.95 -0.45 12.99
N SER A 160 19.19 0.02 13.00
CA SER A 160 20.12 -0.15 14.12
C SER A 160 20.88 1.16 14.32
N GLY A 161 21.40 1.39 15.52
CA GLY A 161 22.00 2.67 15.89
C GLY A 161 22.93 2.56 17.09
N HIS A 162 23.48 3.70 17.48
CA HIS A 162 24.33 3.83 18.67
C HIS A 162 23.58 3.41 19.95
N ALA A 163 24.33 2.87 20.93
CA ALA A 163 23.76 2.48 22.21
C ALA A 163 23.20 3.70 22.98
N PHE A 164 22.21 3.47 23.83
CA PHE A 164 21.66 4.54 24.67
C PHE A 164 22.74 5.08 25.63
N GLY A 165 22.74 6.39 25.90
CA GLY A 165 23.59 7.03 26.91
C GLY A 165 24.93 7.62 26.42
N GLY A 166 25.33 7.41 25.17
CA GLY A 166 26.50 8.05 24.54
C GLY A 166 26.14 9.20 23.60
N PRO A 167 27.14 10.02 23.16
CA PRO A 167 26.92 11.01 22.11
C PRO A 167 26.48 10.32 20.82
N PHE A 168 25.48 10.89 20.14
CA PHE A 168 24.93 10.32 18.91
C PHE A 168 25.98 10.32 17.78
N ASP A 169 26.29 9.13 17.27
CA ASP A 169 27.08 8.96 16.06
C ASP A 169 26.16 8.63 14.87
N PRO A 170 25.96 9.56 13.91
CA PRO A 170 25.13 9.29 12.73
C PRO A 170 25.68 8.16 11.86
N LYS A 171 26.99 7.88 11.91
CA LYS A 171 27.62 6.79 11.13
C LYS A 171 27.30 5.41 11.70
N ALA A 172 26.85 5.33 12.96
CA ALA A 172 26.41 4.10 13.57
C ALA A 172 24.97 3.72 13.19
N VAL A 173 24.24 4.60 12.49
CA VAL A 173 22.86 4.34 12.07
C VAL A 173 22.83 3.58 10.75
N THR A 174 22.16 2.43 10.75
CA THR A 174 21.88 1.67 9.54
C THR A 174 20.38 1.55 9.33
N VAL A 175 19.92 1.80 8.11
CA VAL A 175 18.52 1.61 7.70
C VAL A 175 18.51 0.60 6.56
N THR A 176 17.99 -0.60 6.81
CA THR A 176 18.03 -1.71 5.85
C THR A 176 16.60 -2.06 5.42
N PRO A 177 16.27 -2.02 4.12
CA PRO A 177 14.99 -2.56 3.65
C PRO A 177 14.99 -4.07 3.86
N VAL A 178 13.93 -4.60 4.47
CA VAL A 178 13.81 -6.03 4.83
C VAL A 178 12.55 -6.67 4.27
N GLY A 179 11.63 -5.90 3.69
CA GLY A 179 10.45 -6.47 3.06
C GLY A 179 9.38 -5.43 2.78
N THR A 180 8.15 -5.90 2.70
CA THR A 180 6.97 -5.10 2.34
C THR A 180 5.93 -5.14 3.44
N PHE A 181 5.00 -4.19 3.39
CA PHE A 181 3.93 -4.00 4.35
C PHE A 181 2.67 -3.54 3.62
N VAL A 182 1.52 -4.15 3.94
CA VAL A 182 0.20 -3.79 3.44
C VAL A 182 -0.79 -3.86 4.58
N VAL A 183 -1.60 -2.81 4.74
CA VAL A 183 -2.76 -2.82 5.64
C VAL A 183 -4.01 -2.56 4.82
N GLU A 184 -5.01 -3.40 5.06
CA GLU A 184 -6.35 -3.25 4.52
C GLU A 184 -7.36 -3.25 5.67
N LEU A 185 -8.03 -2.12 5.86
CA LEU A 185 -9.00 -1.93 6.95
C LEU A 185 -10.39 -2.36 6.48
N ALA A 186 -10.99 -3.32 7.18
CA ALA A 186 -12.37 -3.71 6.92
C ALA A 186 -13.34 -2.66 7.50
N ASP A 187 -13.07 -2.17 8.71
CA ASP A 187 -13.80 -1.11 9.39
C ASP A 187 -12.86 -0.29 10.28
N ASN A 188 -13.42 0.60 11.11
CA ASN A 188 -12.62 1.53 11.93
C ASN A 188 -11.72 0.81 12.94
N ASP A 189 -12.05 -0.43 13.29
CA ASP A 189 -11.50 -1.19 14.39
C ASP A 189 -10.95 -2.55 13.95
N THR A 190 -11.16 -2.99 12.71
CA THR A 190 -10.67 -4.26 12.18
C THR A 190 -9.99 -4.14 10.81
N GLY A 191 -9.02 -5.01 10.56
CA GLY A 191 -8.33 -5.08 9.29
C GLY A 191 -7.43 -6.30 9.15
N THR A 192 -6.69 -6.33 8.05
CA THR A 192 -5.68 -7.34 7.75
C THR A 192 -4.35 -6.64 7.53
N LEU A 193 -3.33 -7.10 8.26
CA LEU A 193 -1.94 -6.76 8.06
C LEU A 193 -1.27 -7.90 7.29
N THR A 194 -0.70 -7.59 6.14
CA THR A 194 0.19 -8.49 5.38
C THR A 194 1.56 -7.87 5.31
N TYR A 195 2.61 -8.61 5.67
CA TYR A 195 3.98 -8.12 5.58
C TYR A 195 4.96 -9.24 5.24
N SER A 196 6.17 -8.86 4.86
CA SER A 196 7.28 -9.80 4.71
C SER A 196 8.52 -9.30 5.44
N ILE A 197 9.31 -10.25 5.96
CA ILE A 197 10.64 -9.98 6.53
C ILE A 197 11.61 -10.98 5.91
N ASP A 198 12.63 -10.50 5.23
CA ASP A 198 13.68 -11.30 4.59
C ASP A 198 13.09 -12.41 3.68
N GLY A 199 11.99 -12.11 2.99
CA GLY A 199 11.27 -13.02 2.09
C GLY A 199 10.23 -13.94 2.75
N ILE A 200 10.09 -13.90 4.08
CA ILE A 200 9.10 -14.71 4.81
C ILE A 200 7.77 -13.92 4.87
N PRO A 201 6.70 -14.39 4.19
CA PRO A 201 5.41 -13.71 4.24
C PRO A 201 4.66 -14.02 5.54
N VAL A 202 3.94 -13.03 6.05
CA VAL A 202 3.07 -13.14 7.21
C VAL A 202 1.78 -12.38 6.94
N GLU A 203 0.65 -13.00 7.29
CA GLU A 203 -0.66 -12.36 7.27
C GLU A 203 -1.27 -12.47 8.66
N LYS A 204 -1.87 -11.37 9.15
CA LYS A 204 -2.50 -11.26 10.46
C LYS A 204 -3.79 -10.48 10.36
N ARG A 205 -4.85 -11.00 10.96
CA ARG A 205 -6.00 -10.17 11.32
C ARG A 205 -5.59 -9.26 12.47
N ILE A 206 -5.97 -7.98 12.36
CA ILE A 206 -5.68 -6.97 13.35
C ILE A 206 -6.97 -6.31 13.83
N THR A 207 -6.99 -5.98 15.10
CA THR A 207 -8.02 -5.18 15.75
C THR A 207 -7.35 -3.99 16.42
N ARG A 208 -8.03 -2.84 16.42
CA ARG A 208 -7.58 -1.66 17.14
C ARG A 208 -7.54 -1.97 18.64
N GLN A 209 -6.41 -1.68 19.28
CA GLN A 209 -6.25 -1.85 20.70
C GLN A 209 -6.91 -0.68 21.43
N ALA A 210 -7.97 -0.97 22.19
CA ALA A 210 -8.51 -0.04 23.17
C ALA A 210 -7.57 0.03 24.38
N PHE A 211 -7.41 1.23 24.94
CA PHE A 211 -6.65 1.51 26.15
C PHE A 211 -7.44 2.44 27.07
#